data_AF-A0A087TF12-F1
#
_entry.id   AF-A0A087TF12-F1
#
_cell.length_a   1.000
_cell.length_b   1.000
_cell.length_c   1.000
_cell.angle_alpha   90.00
_cell.angle_beta   90.00
_cell.angle_gamma   90.00
#
_symmetry.space_group_name_H-M   'P 1'
#
loop_
_entity.id
_entity.type
_entity.pdbx_description
1 polymer ?
#
loop_
_entity_poly.entity_id
_entity_poly.type
_entity_poly.pdbx_seq_one_letter_code
_entity_poly.pdbx_strand_id
1 'polypeptide(L)'
;MIYSIESPILLPFRLTAHMQESDQNRDCDLTLHLSSNLPSNTEALNLALHIPVSSCTRNIMQQFSMYENEAEFLSKERKILWKLKKLPGQGEVIAKFKLIDAIHFPANHLEMGPVSLEFEASNISCSGMKIRNIKAEDPSG
;
A
#
# COMPACT_ATOMS: atom_id res chain seq x y z
N MET A 1 -16.17 23.15 8.40
CA MET A 1 -15.14 23.82 7.58
C MET A 1 -14.46 22.75 6.74
N ILE A 2 -14.42 22.91 5.42
CA ILE A 2 -13.72 22.00 4.49
C ILE A 2 -12.47 22.76 4.04
N TYR A 3 -11.30 22.10 4.03
CA TYR A 3 -10.05 22.69 3.59
C TYR A 3 -9.31 21.75 2.64
N SER A 4 -8.51 22.30 1.73
CA SER A 4 -7.67 21.57 0.79
C SER A 4 -6.23 22.09 0.87
N ILE A 5 -5.26 21.20 0.72
CA ILE A 5 -3.85 21.54 0.59
C ILE A 5 -3.34 20.95 -0.73
N GLU A 6 -2.46 21.68 -1.43
CA GLU A 6 -1.95 21.25 -2.74
C GLU A 6 -0.90 20.14 -2.64
N SER A 7 -0.22 20.00 -1.49
CA SER A 7 0.77 18.95 -1.29
C SER A 7 0.86 18.55 0.19
N PRO A 8 0.94 17.24 0.50
CA PRO A 8 1.13 16.78 1.86
C PRO A 8 2.50 17.19 2.37
N ILE A 9 2.56 17.61 3.64
CA ILE A 9 3.83 17.94 4.29
C ILE A 9 4.60 16.66 4.65
N LEU A 10 3.88 15.55 4.86
CA LEU A 10 4.42 14.23 5.11
C LEU A 10 3.73 13.20 4.22
N LEU A 11 4.51 12.46 3.43
CA LEU A 11 4.03 11.27 2.76
C LEU A 11 4.08 10.10 3.75
N PRO A 12 2.92 9.55 4.18
CA PRO A 12 2.85 8.61 5.30
C PRO A 12 3.53 7.27 5.00
N PHE A 13 3.62 6.88 3.74
CA PHE A 13 4.27 5.65 3.31
C PHE A 13 5.11 5.87 2.06
N ARG A 14 6.10 5.00 1.88
CA ARG A 14 6.84 4.83 0.64
C ARG A 14 6.72 3.37 0.22
N LEU A 15 6.33 3.15 -1.03
CA LEU A 15 6.30 1.83 -1.64
C LEU A 15 7.35 1.78 -2.75
N THR A 16 8.19 0.77 -2.72
CA THR A 16 9.11 0.45 -3.81
C THR A 16 8.72 -0.90 -4.41
N ALA A 17 8.63 -0.95 -5.74
CA ALA A 17 8.33 -2.17 -6.48
C ALA A 17 9.54 -2.58 -7.32
N HIS A 18 9.88 -3.85 -7.30
CA HIS A 18 10.89 -4.45 -8.14
C HIS A 18 10.31 -5.66 -8.87
N MET A 19 10.45 -5.70 -10.18
CA MET A 19 9.96 -6.79 -11.02
C MET A 19 11.13 -7.49 -11.70
N GLN A 20 11.08 -8.81 -11.70
CA GLN A 20 12.05 -9.65 -12.39
C GLN A 20 11.29 -10.69 -13.21
N GLU A 21 11.54 -10.70 -14.51
CA GLU A 21 11.03 -11.74 -15.39
C GLU A 21 11.89 -13.00 -15.24
N SER A 22 11.25 -14.15 -15.37
CA SER A 22 11.96 -15.41 -15.45
C SER A 22 12.21 -15.76 -16.92
N ASP A 23 13.46 -16.07 -17.28
CA ASP A 23 13.82 -16.36 -18.68
C ASP A 23 13.24 -17.68 -19.21
N GLN A 24 12.83 -18.58 -18.32
CA GLN A 24 12.43 -19.96 -18.66
C GLN A 24 10.91 -20.18 -18.69
N ASN A 25 10.13 -19.32 -18.04
CA ASN A 25 8.68 -19.39 -17.98
C ASN A 25 8.10 -17.97 -18.06
N ARG A 26 6.85 -17.85 -18.49
CA ARG A 26 6.16 -16.55 -18.63
C ARG A 26 5.80 -15.92 -17.28
N ASP A 27 6.49 -16.31 -16.22
CA ASP A 27 6.24 -15.86 -14.86
C ASP A 27 7.00 -14.57 -14.59
N CYS A 28 6.50 -13.80 -13.63
CA CYS A 28 7.13 -12.57 -13.18
C CYS A 28 7.20 -12.56 -11.65
N ASP A 29 8.39 -12.36 -11.10
CA ASP A 29 8.62 -12.15 -9.68
C ASP A 29 8.47 -10.66 -9.36
N LEU A 30 7.48 -10.31 -8.54
CA LEU A 30 7.21 -8.97 -8.05
C LEU A 30 7.56 -8.89 -6.57
N THR A 31 8.50 -8.03 -6.21
CA THR A 31 8.85 -7.72 -4.82
C THR A 31 8.38 -6.31 -4.49
N LEU A 32 7.56 -6.19 -3.44
CA LEU A 32 7.09 -4.92 -2.90
C LEU A 32 7.70 -4.68 -1.53
N HIS A 33 8.26 -3.49 -1.33
CA HIS A 33 8.77 -3.02 -0.05
C HIS A 33 8.00 -1.78 0.37
N LEU A 34 7.24 -1.91 1.46
CA LEU A 34 6.44 -0.84 2.05
C LEU A 34 7.13 -0.37 3.33
N SER A 35 7.46 0.92 3.39
CA SER A 35 7.97 1.59 4.58
C SER A 35 7.03 2.68 5.07
N SER A 36 6.84 2.74 6.39
CA SER A 36 6.04 3.76 7.07
C SER A 36 6.92 4.93 7.47
N ASN A 37 6.58 6.13 7.02
CA ASN A 37 7.23 7.37 7.47
C ASN A 37 6.51 8.00 8.68
N LEU A 38 5.54 7.29 9.26
CA LEU A 38 4.84 7.77 10.45
C LEU A 38 5.79 7.79 11.67
N PRO A 39 5.59 8.70 12.64
CA PRO A 39 6.31 8.71 13.90
C PRO A 39 6.31 7.36 14.63
N SER A 40 7.40 7.01 15.31
CA SER A 40 7.59 5.70 15.97
C SER A 40 6.59 5.39 17.09
N ASN A 41 5.93 6.40 17.65
CA ASN A 41 4.90 6.25 18.68
C ASN A 41 3.48 6.05 18.09
N THR A 42 3.37 5.83 16.80
CA THR A 42 2.10 5.65 16.09
C THR A 42 2.10 4.35 15.31
N GLU A 43 0.92 3.93 14.88
CA GLU A 43 0.75 2.78 13.99
C GLU A 43 -0.33 3.08 12.97
N ALA A 44 -0.18 2.48 11.80
CA ALA A 44 -1.21 2.43 10.79
C ALA A 44 -1.97 1.11 10.90
N LEU A 45 -3.27 1.16 10.66
CA LEU A 45 -4.19 0.02 10.74
C LEU A 45 -4.88 -0.18 9.39
N ASN A 46 -5.42 -1.39 9.20
CA ASN A 46 -6.29 -1.72 8.08
C ASN A 46 -5.67 -1.33 6.72
N LEU A 47 -4.38 -1.63 6.53
CA LEU A 47 -3.69 -1.31 5.29
C LEU A 47 -4.15 -2.26 4.20
N ALA A 48 -4.53 -1.71 3.05
CA ALA A 48 -4.91 -2.47 1.87
C ALA A 48 -4.21 -1.90 0.64
N LEU A 49 -3.33 -2.69 0.03
CA LEU A 49 -2.67 -2.37 -1.22
C LEU A 49 -3.39 -3.05 -2.37
N HIS A 50 -3.76 -2.28 -3.38
CA HIS A 50 -4.32 -2.79 -4.62
C HIS A 50 -3.24 -2.73 -5.70
N ILE A 51 -2.77 -3.90 -6.09
CA ILE A 51 -1.63 -4.06 -6.99
C ILE A 51 -2.18 -4.56 -8.33
N PRO A 52 -2.26 -3.72 -9.37
CA PRO A 52 -2.66 -4.17 -10.69
C PRO A 52 -1.71 -5.23 -11.23
N VAL A 53 -2.25 -6.25 -11.88
CA VAL A 53 -1.46 -7.29 -12.55
C VAL A 53 -1.89 -7.43 -14.00
N SER A 54 -0.99 -7.97 -14.82
CA SER A 54 -1.28 -8.29 -16.21
C SER A 54 -2.53 -9.16 -16.36
N SER A 55 -3.31 -8.90 -17.40
CA SER A 55 -4.50 -9.63 -17.81
C SER A 55 -4.24 -11.12 -18.07
N CYS A 56 -3.00 -11.47 -18.44
CA CYS A 56 -2.56 -12.85 -18.65
C CYS A 56 -2.37 -13.62 -17.35
N THR A 57 -2.16 -12.93 -16.22
CA THR A 57 -1.85 -13.57 -14.92
C THR A 57 -2.93 -14.59 -14.55
N ARG A 58 -2.52 -15.85 -14.41
CA ARG A 58 -3.43 -16.97 -14.11
C ARG A 58 -3.58 -17.22 -12.62
N ASN A 59 -2.47 -17.09 -11.89
CA ASN A 59 -2.44 -17.34 -10.47
C ASN A 59 -1.27 -16.56 -9.83
N ILE A 60 -1.23 -16.53 -8.51
CA ILE A 60 -0.12 -15.96 -7.75
C ILE A 60 0.40 -16.97 -6.72
N MET A 61 1.69 -16.91 -6.44
CA MET A 61 2.26 -17.42 -5.19
C MET A 61 2.71 -16.23 -4.36
N GLN A 62 2.67 -16.35 -3.05
CA GLN A 62 2.98 -15.24 -2.14
C GLN A 62 3.88 -15.68 -1.00
N GLN A 63 4.80 -14.80 -0.62
CA GLN A 63 5.67 -14.96 0.54
C GLN A 63 5.82 -13.60 1.22
N PHE A 64 5.64 -13.60 2.55
CA PHE A 64 5.70 -12.40 3.36
C PHE A 64 6.89 -12.46 4.33
N SER A 65 7.54 -11.32 4.57
CA SER A 65 8.68 -11.29 5.48
C SER A 65 8.25 -11.34 6.95
N MET A 66 7.26 -10.53 7.33
CA MET A 66 6.86 -10.28 8.72
C MET A 66 5.39 -9.83 8.82
N TYR A 67 4.91 -9.72 10.06
CA TYR A 67 3.55 -9.30 10.44
C TYR A 67 2.44 -10.25 9.98
N GLU A 68 1.26 -10.09 10.56
CA GLU A 68 0.07 -10.77 10.08
C GLU A 68 -0.45 -10.03 8.84
N ASN A 69 -0.24 -10.66 7.69
CA ASN A 69 -0.67 -10.14 6.41
C ASN A 69 -1.08 -11.26 5.46
N GLU A 70 -2.00 -10.93 4.58
CA GLU A 70 -2.64 -11.85 3.64
C GLU A 70 -2.75 -11.16 2.29
N ALA A 71 -2.75 -11.94 1.22
CA ALA A 71 -3.09 -11.40 -0.08
C ALA A 71 -3.99 -12.36 -0.86
N GLU A 72 -4.83 -11.75 -1.70
CA GLU A 72 -5.82 -12.42 -2.52
C GLU A 72 -5.67 -11.95 -3.97
N PHE A 73 -5.69 -12.90 -4.91
CA PHE A 73 -5.75 -12.57 -6.33
C PHE A 73 -7.20 -12.44 -6.80
N LEU A 74 -7.62 -11.20 -7.07
CA LEU A 74 -8.93 -10.87 -7.59
C LEU A 74 -8.91 -10.95 -9.12
N SER A 75 -9.03 -12.18 -9.65
CA SER A 75 -8.86 -12.48 -11.08
C SER A 75 -9.81 -11.70 -11.99
N LYS A 76 -11.04 -11.39 -11.55
CA LYS A 76 -12.00 -10.58 -12.32
C LYS A 76 -11.57 -9.11 -12.43
N GLU A 77 -10.92 -8.60 -11.40
CA GLU A 77 -10.47 -7.20 -11.31
C GLU A 77 -9.01 -7.03 -11.73
N ARG A 78 -8.31 -8.13 -12.03
CA ARG A 78 -6.89 -8.17 -12.42
C ARG A 78 -5.99 -7.40 -11.45
N LYS A 79 -6.17 -7.68 -10.16
CA LYS A 79 -5.36 -7.10 -9.10
C LYS A 79 -5.10 -8.09 -7.97
N ILE A 80 -3.99 -7.88 -7.27
CA ILE A 80 -3.72 -8.48 -5.97
C ILE A 80 -4.18 -7.50 -4.91
N LEU A 81 -4.98 -7.98 -3.95
CA LEU A 81 -5.34 -7.24 -2.75
C LEU A 81 -4.45 -7.74 -1.61
N TRP A 82 -3.44 -6.96 -1.24
CA TRP A 82 -2.55 -7.26 -0.12
C TRP A 82 -2.96 -6.48 1.11
N LYS A 83 -3.35 -7.19 2.18
CA LYS A 83 -3.87 -6.62 3.42
C LYS A 83 -2.89 -6.83 4.56
N LEU A 84 -2.68 -5.78 5.35
CA LEU A 84 -1.96 -5.84 6.62
C LEU A 84 -2.83 -5.25 7.72
N LYS A 85 -3.01 -6.00 8.82
CA LYS A 85 -3.80 -5.50 9.95
C LYS A 85 -3.19 -4.25 10.58
N LYS A 86 -1.86 -4.23 10.70
CA LYS A 86 -1.13 -3.11 11.28
C LYS A 86 0.30 -3.00 10.75
N LEU A 87 0.81 -1.77 10.71
CA LEU A 87 2.22 -1.46 10.45
C LEU A 87 2.67 -0.35 11.42
N PRO A 88 3.65 -0.61 12.30
CA PRO A 88 4.19 0.42 13.20
C PRO A 88 4.80 1.60 12.42
N GLY A 89 4.81 2.79 13.02
CA GLY A 89 5.55 3.93 12.49
C GLY A 89 7.04 3.64 12.41
N GLN A 90 7.70 4.11 11.34
CA GLN A 90 9.07 3.71 10.97
C GLN A 90 9.23 2.20 10.70
N GLY A 91 8.15 1.43 10.65
CA GLY A 91 8.15 0.01 10.33
C GLY A 91 8.25 -0.24 8.83
N GLU A 92 8.74 -1.42 8.48
CA GLU A 92 8.90 -1.86 7.09
C GLU A 92 8.43 -3.30 6.90
N VAL A 93 7.89 -3.61 5.73
CA VAL A 93 7.41 -4.95 5.39
C VAL A 93 7.66 -5.23 3.91
N ILE A 94 8.03 -6.47 3.62
CA ILE A 94 8.31 -6.94 2.26
C ILE A 94 7.33 -8.06 1.92
N ALA A 95 6.69 -7.92 0.77
CA ALA A 95 5.90 -8.98 0.15
C ALA A 95 6.53 -9.37 -1.19
N LYS A 96 6.64 -10.67 -1.41
CA LYS A 96 7.09 -11.25 -2.68
C LYS A 96 5.94 -12.01 -3.30
N PHE A 97 5.65 -11.71 -4.54
CA PHE A 97 4.64 -12.36 -5.35
C PHE A 97 5.29 -12.98 -6.57
N LYS A 98 4.99 -14.25 -6.84
CA LYS A 98 5.28 -14.87 -8.13
C LYS A 98 4.01 -14.89 -8.94
N LEU A 99 3.97 -14.11 -10.01
CA LEU A 99 2.85 -14.01 -10.94
C LEU A 99 3.00 -15.10 -11.99
N ILE A 100 2.07 -16.06 -12.00
CA ILE A 100 2.12 -17.21 -12.90
C ILE A 100 1.53 -16.85 -14.26
N ASP A 101 2.29 -17.12 -15.32
CA ASP A 101 1.91 -16.87 -16.72
C ASP A 101 1.52 -15.40 -17.00
N ALA A 102 2.24 -14.47 -16.38
CA ALA A 102 1.92 -13.04 -16.37
C ALA A 102 2.43 -12.27 -17.60
N ILE A 103 3.51 -12.70 -18.25
CA ILE A 103 4.16 -11.95 -19.34
C ILE A 103 4.12 -12.78 -20.62
N HIS A 104 3.25 -12.39 -21.55
CA HIS A 104 3.17 -12.99 -22.89
C HIS A 104 3.80 -12.08 -23.95
N PHE A 105 3.69 -10.78 -23.75
CA PHE A 105 4.21 -9.73 -24.62
C PHE A 105 4.79 -8.59 -23.76
N PRO A 106 5.77 -7.81 -24.27
CA PRO A 106 6.32 -6.67 -23.55
C PRO A 106 5.26 -5.61 -23.16
N ALA A 107 4.14 -5.54 -23.87
CA ALA A 107 3.06 -4.63 -23.51
C ALA A 107 2.37 -4.97 -22.18
N ASN A 108 2.46 -6.23 -21.72
CA ASN A 108 1.86 -6.65 -20.44
C ASN A 108 2.45 -5.90 -19.23
N HIS A 109 3.66 -5.33 -19.35
CA HIS A 109 4.24 -4.48 -18.31
C HIS A 109 3.44 -3.19 -18.08
N LEU A 110 2.81 -2.66 -19.12
CA LEU A 110 2.03 -1.43 -19.04
C LEU A 110 0.71 -1.63 -18.29
N GLU A 111 0.26 -2.88 -18.15
CA GLU A 111 -0.95 -3.24 -17.40
C GLU A 111 -0.71 -3.28 -15.89
N MET A 112 0.55 -3.44 -15.47
CA MET A 112 0.97 -3.32 -14.07
C MET A 112 1.15 -1.85 -13.71
N GLY A 113 0.00 -1.15 -13.67
CA GLY A 113 -0.11 0.27 -13.33
C GLY A 113 0.23 0.59 -11.88
N PRO A 114 0.00 1.84 -11.44
CA PRO A 114 0.36 2.27 -10.09
C PRO A 114 -0.40 1.47 -9.02
N VAL A 115 0.30 1.15 -7.94
CA VAL A 115 -0.29 0.52 -6.75
C VAL A 115 -0.99 1.60 -5.92
N SER A 116 -2.24 1.36 -5.52
CA SER A 116 -2.93 2.21 -4.55
C SER A 116 -2.83 1.62 -3.14
N LEU A 117 -2.82 2.49 -2.14
CA LEU A 117 -2.77 2.13 -0.72
C LEU A 117 -3.90 2.83 0.02
N GLU A 118 -4.72 2.06 0.70
CA GLU A 118 -5.72 2.51 1.67
C GLU A 118 -5.21 2.18 3.07
N PHE A 119 -5.43 3.07 4.04
CA PHE A 119 -4.96 2.90 5.41
C PHE A 119 -5.74 3.78 6.38
N GLU A 120 -5.66 3.45 7.66
CA GLU A 120 -6.14 4.27 8.76
C GLU A 120 -4.97 4.63 9.68
N ALA A 121 -4.86 5.91 10.08
CA ALA A 121 -3.85 6.37 11.03
C ALA A 121 -4.48 7.39 11.98
N SER A 122 -4.45 7.10 13.28
CA SER A 122 -4.99 7.96 14.33
C SER A 122 -3.98 8.99 14.80
N ASN A 123 -4.46 10.13 15.30
CA ASN A 123 -3.65 11.18 15.93
C ASN A 123 -2.55 11.78 15.03
N ILE A 124 -2.69 11.63 13.71
CA ILE A 124 -1.78 12.19 12.71
C ILE A 124 -2.58 12.96 11.66
N SER A 125 -1.98 14.04 11.17
CA SER A 125 -2.45 14.73 9.97
C SER A 125 -1.31 14.83 8.96
N CYS A 126 -1.52 14.30 7.76
CA CYS A 126 -0.58 14.47 6.64
C CYS A 126 -0.50 15.94 6.17
N SER A 127 -1.49 16.75 6.56
CA SER A 127 -1.51 18.19 6.28
C SER A 127 -0.67 19.04 7.24
N GLY A 128 -0.18 18.45 8.33
CA GLY A 128 0.48 19.18 9.41
C GLY A 128 -0.46 20.08 10.23
N MET A 129 -1.76 20.09 9.95
CA MET A 129 -2.75 20.81 10.73
C MET A 129 -2.79 20.29 12.16
N LYS A 130 -2.75 21.21 13.11
CA LYS A 130 -2.86 20.93 14.55
C LYS A 130 -3.90 21.86 15.15
N ILE A 131 -4.84 21.30 15.91
CA ILE A 131 -5.75 22.09 16.73
C ILE A 131 -4.92 22.66 17.89
N ARG A 132 -4.77 23.99 17.95
CA ARG A 132 -4.00 24.65 19.01
C ARG A 132 -4.85 25.02 20.22
N ASN A 133 -6.09 25.44 20.00
CA ASN A 133 -7.02 25.85 21.04
C ASN A 133 -8.46 25.71 20.51
N ILE A 134 -9.34 25.15 21.33
CA ILE A 134 -10.80 25.24 21.14
C ILE A 134 -11.34 25.92 22.39
N LYS A 135 -11.93 27.09 22.22
CA LYS A 135 -12.64 27.79 23.30
C LYS A 135 -14.11 27.44 23.20
N ALA A 136 -14.67 26.91 24.29
CA ALA A 136 -16.10 26.77 24.49
C ALA A 136 -16.45 27.59 25.74
N GLU A 137 -17.30 28.60 25.57
CA GLU A 137 -17.85 29.37 26.68
C GLU A 137 -19.27 28.85 26.93
N ASP A 138 -19.58 28.51 28.17
CA ASP A 138 -20.94 28.15 28.58
C ASP A 138 -21.70 29.46 28.90
N PRO A 139 -22.80 29.79 28.19
CA PRO A 139 -23.58 30.99 28.45
C PRO A 139 -24.30 31.02 29.81
N SER A 140 -24.24 29.93 30.59
CA SER A 140 -25.06 29.71 31.79
C SER A 140 -24.40 30.13 33.12
N GLY A 141 -23.36 30.96 33.08
CA GLY A 141 -22.66 31.48 34.27
C GLY A 141 -23.41 32.58 35.01
#